data_AF-A0A1I8MXP8-F1
#
_entry.id   AF-A0A1I8MXP8-F1
#
_cell.length_a   1.000
_cell.length_b   1.000
_cell.length_c   1.000
_cell.angle_alpha   90.00
_cell.angle_beta   90.00
_cell.angle_gamma   90.00
#
_symmetry.space_group_name_H-M   'P 1'
#
loop_
_entity.id
_entity.type
_entity.pdbx_description
1 polymer ?
#
loop_
_entity_poly.entity_id
_entity_poly.type
_entity_poly.pdbx_seq_one_letter_code
_entity_poly.pdbx_strand_id
1 'polypeptide(L)'
;MKLITSCVLLVLLFQCHTSDAFVYRLISDLLSNNVAGAPVLHERTDWNFDPEAARNSRAIYYETHGFRGEKFIERIGVGEDGKQDERRAEQQQRDFGRLNGEHWINYPGPKR
;
A
#
# COMPACT_ATOMS: atom_id res chain seq x y z
N MET A 1 -4.49 16.00 -59.87
CA MET A 1 -4.22 14.71 -59.20
C MET A 1 -3.22 14.83 -58.03
N LYS A 2 -2.02 15.42 -58.20
CA LYS A 2 -0.99 15.49 -57.14
C LYS A 2 -1.41 16.19 -55.83
N LEU A 3 -2.23 17.25 -55.90
CA LEU A 3 -2.78 17.95 -54.73
C LEU A 3 -3.79 17.09 -53.96
N ILE A 4 -4.65 16.36 -54.67
CA ILE A 4 -5.67 15.50 -54.07
C ILE A 4 -5.00 14.33 -53.34
N THR A 5 -4.00 13.70 -53.95
CA THR A 5 -3.22 12.62 -53.31
C THR A 5 -2.44 13.11 -52.10
N SER A 6 -1.91 14.34 -52.13
CA SER A 6 -1.22 14.94 -50.99
C SER A 6 -2.18 15.25 -49.84
N CYS A 7 -3.39 15.76 -50.11
CA CYS A 7 -4.41 15.97 -49.09
C CYS A 7 -4.89 14.65 -48.47
N VAL A 8 -5.10 13.60 -49.27
CA VAL A 8 -5.50 12.28 -48.78
C VAL A 8 -4.42 11.68 -47.88
N LEU A 9 -3.14 11.80 -48.24
CA LEU A 9 -2.02 11.35 -47.40
C LEU A 9 -1.99 12.10 -46.05
N LEU A 10 -2.23 13.41 -46.08
CA LEU A 10 -2.19 14.26 -44.88
C LEU A 10 -3.35 13.93 -43.92
N VAL A 11 -4.54 13.65 -44.44
CA VAL A 11 -5.69 13.18 -43.65
C VAL A 11 -5.43 11.82 -43.02
N LEU A 12 -4.83 10.87 -43.77
CA LEU A 12 -4.49 9.54 -43.24
C LEU A 12 -3.44 9.61 -42.12
N LEU A 13 -2.43 10.47 -42.26
CA LEU A 13 -1.41 10.68 -41.23
C LEU A 13 -1.99 11.31 -39.96
N PHE A 14 -2.92 12.25 -40.09
CA PHE A 14 -3.61 12.83 -38.93
C PHE A 14 -4.46 11.81 -38.18
N GLN A 15 -5.19 10.93 -38.89
CA GLN A 15 -5.98 9.88 -38.26
C GLN A 15 -5.12 8.85 -37.54
N CYS A 16 -3.94 8.52 -38.07
CA CYS A 16 -2.99 7.61 -37.45
C CYS A 16 -2.39 8.18 -36.15
N HIS A 17 -2.16 9.49 -36.08
CA HIS A 17 -1.68 10.12 -34.84
C HIS A 17 -2.73 10.11 -33.72
N THR A 18 -4.02 10.25 -34.07
CA THR A 18 -5.11 10.23 -33.09
C THR A 18 -5.38 8.84 -32.50
N SER A 19 -5.06 7.75 -33.22
CA SER A 19 -5.29 6.39 -32.72
C SER A 19 -4.32 6.01 -31.60
N ASP A 20 -3.06 6.42 -31.68
CA ASP A 20 -2.07 6.10 -30.63
C ASP A 20 -2.40 6.82 -29.32
N ALA A 21 -2.80 8.09 -29.41
CA ALA A 21 -3.27 8.86 -28.26
C ALA A 21 -4.54 8.27 -27.64
N PHE A 22 -5.44 7.72 -28.46
CA PHE A 22 -6.67 7.08 -28.00
C PHE A 22 -6.39 5.76 -27.27
N VAL A 23 -5.56 4.88 -27.84
CA VAL A 23 -5.22 3.58 -27.22
C VAL A 23 -4.47 3.78 -25.92
N TYR A 24 -3.50 4.70 -25.90
CA TYR A 24 -2.78 5.04 -24.67
C TYR A 24 -3.74 5.53 -23.58
N ARG A 25 -4.63 6.47 -23.91
CA ARG A 25 -5.61 7.02 -22.97
C ARG A 25 -6.59 5.96 -22.47
N LEU A 26 -7.06 5.06 -23.34
CA LEU A 26 -7.94 3.95 -22.95
C LEU A 26 -7.26 3.04 -21.92
N ILE A 27 -6.01 2.67 -22.17
CA ILE A 27 -5.24 1.79 -21.28
C ILE A 27 -4.93 2.49 -19.96
N SER A 28 -4.48 3.76 -19.99
CA SER A 28 -4.20 4.53 -18.78
C SER A 28 -5.44 4.73 -17.93
N ASP A 29 -6.58 5.02 -18.54
CA ASP A 29 -7.85 5.25 -17.83
C ASP A 29 -8.36 3.93 -17.23
N LEU A 30 -8.25 2.80 -17.94
CA LEU A 30 -8.61 1.48 -17.40
C LEU A 30 -7.74 1.10 -16.20
N LEU A 31 -6.42 1.21 -16.32
CA LEU A 31 -5.51 0.86 -15.23
C LEU A 31 -5.71 1.77 -14.02
N SER A 32 -5.77 3.09 -14.23
CA SER A 32 -5.90 4.06 -13.16
C SER A 32 -7.22 3.89 -12.40
N ASN A 33 -8.33 3.66 -13.12
CA ASN A 33 -9.64 3.45 -12.48
C ASN A 33 -9.71 2.14 -11.67
N ASN A 34 -8.99 1.08 -12.09
CA ASN A 34 -8.97 -0.18 -11.36
C ASN A 34 -8.01 -0.17 -10.17
N VAL A 35 -6.87 0.53 -10.27
CA VAL A 35 -5.85 0.59 -9.20
C VAL A 35 -6.17 1.66 -8.16
N ALA A 36 -6.57 2.84 -8.61
CA ALA A 36 -6.78 4.00 -7.75
C ALA A 36 -8.26 4.33 -7.51
N GLY A 37 -9.18 3.58 -8.14
CA GLY A 37 -10.61 3.90 -8.15
C GLY A 37 -10.96 5.04 -9.11
N ALA A 38 -12.25 5.32 -9.28
CA ALA A 38 -12.69 6.45 -10.08
C ALA A 38 -12.08 7.76 -9.56
N PRO A 39 -11.65 8.70 -10.41
CA PRO A 39 -10.97 9.94 -10.01
C PRO A 39 -11.79 10.85 -9.08
N VAL A 40 -13.08 10.55 -8.90
CA VAL A 40 -13.99 11.21 -7.95
C VAL A 40 -13.69 10.84 -6.49
N LEU A 41 -13.10 9.68 -6.21
CA LEU A 41 -12.86 9.17 -4.85
C LEU A 41 -11.51 9.58 -4.26
N HIS A 42 -10.72 10.40 -4.95
CA HIS A 42 -9.43 10.87 -4.47
C HIS A 42 -9.62 12.04 -3.51
N GLU A 43 -9.99 11.75 -2.26
CA GLU A 43 -10.03 12.76 -1.20
C GLU A 43 -8.60 13.01 -0.68
N ARG A 44 -8.13 14.25 -0.77
CA ARG A 44 -6.89 14.65 -0.09
C ARG A 44 -7.15 14.63 1.41
N THR A 45 -6.63 13.61 2.07
CA THR A 45 -6.68 13.49 3.53
C THR A 45 -5.37 13.99 4.11
N ASP A 46 -5.44 15.06 4.89
CA ASP A 46 -4.31 15.53 5.68
C ASP A 46 -4.23 14.73 6.98
N TRP A 47 -3.12 14.04 7.19
CA TRP A 47 -2.85 13.30 8.41
C TRP A 47 -1.94 14.13 9.31
N ASN A 48 -2.42 14.45 10.51
CA ASN A 48 -1.55 15.03 11.53
C ASN A 48 -0.68 13.92 12.14
N PHE A 49 0.47 13.66 11.51
CA PHE A 49 1.42 12.67 12.00
C PHE A 49 2.17 13.23 13.21
N ASP A 50 1.76 12.83 14.41
CA ASP A 50 2.53 13.05 15.63
C ASP A 50 3.57 11.92 15.78
N PRO A 51 4.87 12.21 15.63
CA PRO A 51 5.92 11.20 15.77
C PRO A 51 5.97 10.59 17.17
N GLU A 52 5.39 11.25 18.18
CA GLU A 52 5.40 10.80 19.58
C GLU A 52 4.11 10.12 20.01
N ALA A 53 3.08 10.10 19.16
CA ALA A 53 1.79 9.46 19.48
C ALA A 53 1.95 7.99 19.87
N ALA A 54 2.82 7.26 19.17
CA ALA A 54 3.09 5.86 19.47
C ALA A 54 3.77 5.68 20.85
N ARG A 55 4.74 6.55 21.19
CA ARG A 55 5.44 6.51 22.48
C ARG A 55 4.48 6.78 23.64
N ASN A 56 3.64 7.81 23.50
CA ASN A 56 2.66 8.19 24.51
C ASN A 56 1.59 7.10 24.68
N SER A 57 1.06 6.56 23.58
CA SER A 57 0.07 5.48 23.61
C SER A 57 0.62 4.22 24.27
N ARG A 58 1.90 3.91 24.05
CA ARG A 58 2.58 2.78 24.71
C ARG A 58 2.58 2.94 26.23
N ALA A 59 2.96 4.12 26.74
CA ALA A 59 3.00 4.37 28.18
C ALA A 59 1.61 4.17 28.84
N ILE A 60 0.57 4.76 28.24
CA ILE A 60 -0.83 4.63 28.69
C ILE A 60 -1.27 3.16 28.62
N TYR A 61 -0.90 2.44 27.57
CA TYR A 61 -1.24 1.03 27.41
C TYR A 61 -0.65 0.15 28.52
N TYR A 62 0.63 0.36 28.86
CA TYR A 62 1.28 -0.37 29.95
C TYR A 62 0.69 -0.05 31.31
N GLU A 63 0.34 1.21 31.57
CA GLU A 63 -0.31 1.61 32.82
C GLU A 63 -1.68 0.94 32.99
N THR A 64 -2.45 0.85 31.91
CA THR A 64 -3.82 0.31 31.93
C THR A 64 -3.88 -1.22 31.92
N HIS A 65 -3.04 -1.90 31.14
CA HIS A 65 -3.11 -3.36 30.93
C HIS A 65 -2.00 -4.14 31.65
N GLY A 66 -0.98 -3.43 32.16
CA GLY A 66 0.17 -4.03 32.82
C GLY A 66 0.92 -5.04 31.94
N PHE A 67 1.66 -5.93 32.59
CA PHE A 67 2.42 -7.00 31.94
C PHE A 67 1.57 -7.94 31.06
N ARG A 68 0.27 -8.08 31.35
CA ARG A 68 -0.63 -8.96 30.59
C ARG A 68 -1.10 -8.36 29.27
N GLY A 69 -0.81 -7.07 29.02
CA GLY A 69 -1.17 -6.41 27.76
C GLY A 69 -0.56 -7.10 26.52
N GLU A 70 0.66 -7.60 26.62
CA GLU A 70 1.30 -8.35 25.52
C GLU A 70 0.47 -9.56 25.08
N LYS A 71 -0.05 -10.34 26.05
CA LYS A 71 -0.92 -11.49 25.78
C LYS A 71 -2.27 -11.09 25.21
N PHE A 72 -2.74 -9.88 25.51
CA PHE A 72 -3.97 -9.33 24.96
C PHE A 72 -3.79 -8.89 23.50
N ILE A 73 -2.70 -8.19 23.19
CA ILE A 73 -2.34 -7.82 21.81
C ILE A 73 -2.16 -9.09 20.96
N GLU A 74 -1.45 -10.09 21.48
CA GLU A 74 -1.29 -11.38 20.82
C GLU A 74 -2.64 -12.01 20.49
N ARG A 75 -3.57 -12.04 21.46
CA ARG A 75 -4.93 -12.58 21.28
C ARG A 75 -5.73 -11.84 20.21
N ILE A 76 -5.66 -10.51 20.18
CA ILE A 76 -6.30 -9.72 19.11
C ILE A 76 -5.72 -10.13 17.75
N GLY A 77 -4.40 -10.27 17.64
CA GLY A 77 -3.72 -10.63 16.39
C GLY A 77 -4.03 -12.06 15.92
N VAL A 78 -4.19 -13.02 16.84
CA VAL A 78 -4.51 -14.42 16.52
C VAL A 78 -6.01 -14.74 16.48
N GLY A 79 -6.91 -13.75 16.67
CA GLY A 79 -8.37 -13.90 16.62
C GLY A 79 -8.98 -14.89 17.63
N GLU A 80 -10.31 -15.09 17.58
CA GLU A 80 -11.07 -15.94 18.53
C GLU A 80 -11.85 -17.09 17.88
N ASP A 81 -11.52 -17.45 16.64
CA ASP A 81 -12.23 -18.45 15.83
C ASP A 81 -11.81 -19.92 16.10
N GLY A 82 -11.02 -20.16 17.15
CA GLY A 82 -10.50 -21.49 17.48
C GLY A 82 -9.26 -21.92 16.67
N LYS A 83 -8.77 -21.12 15.71
CA LYS A 83 -7.54 -21.39 14.93
C LYS A 83 -6.31 -20.65 15.46
N GLN A 84 -6.33 -20.28 16.73
CA GLN A 84 -5.32 -19.44 17.37
C GLN A 84 -3.93 -20.08 17.36
N ASP A 85 -3.86 -21.39 17.59
CA ASP A 85 -2.59 -22.11 17.72
C ASP A 85 -1.88 -22.25 16.37
N GLU A 86 -2.63 -22.52 15.29
CA GLU A 86 -2.11 -22.55 13.92
C GLU A 86 -1.53 -21.17 13.55
N ARG A 87 -2.29 -20.09 13.78
CA ARG A 87 -1.84 -18.72 13.49
C ARG A 87 -0.64 -18.29 14.34
N ARG A 88 -0.56 -18.74 15.59
CA ARG A 88 0.60 -18.50 16.45
C ARG A 88 1.84 -19.24 15.94
N ALA A 89 1.70 -20.48 15.49
CA ALA A 89 2.79 -21.24 14.89
C ALA A 89 3.30 -20.59 13.60
N GLU A 90 2.39 -20.12 12.73
CA GLU A 90 2.74 -19.36 11.54
C GLU A 90 3.47 -18.05 11.87
N GLN A 91 3.00 -17.31 12.88
CA GLN A 91 3.68 -16.11 13.38
C GLN A 91 5.11 -16.44 13.83
N GLN A 92 5.29 -17.47 14.65
CA GLN A 92 6.60 -17.92 15.12
C GLN A 92 7.53 -18.30 13.96
N GLN A 93 7.01 -18.97 12.92
CA GLN A 93 7.80 -19.31 11.73
C GLN A 93 8.19 -18.08 10.91
N ARG A 94 7.30 -17.08 10.79
CA ARG A 94 7.61 -15.82 10.09
C ARG A 94 8.64 -14.99 10.83
N ASP A 95 8.56 -14.99 12.16
CA ASP A 95 9.41 -14.19 13.03
C ASP A 95 10.76 -14.87 13.29
N PHE A 96 10.89 -16.15 12.92
CA PHE A 96 12.12 -16.91 13.01
C PHE A 96 13.27 -16.22 12.28
N GLY A 97 14.29 -15.80 13.04
CA GLY A 97 15.48 -15.11 12.53
C GLY A 97 15.23 -13.69 12.03
N ARG A 98 14.00 -13.18 12.13
CA ARG A 98 13.61 -11.88 11.56
C ARG A 98 13.54 -10.73 12.54
N LEU A 99 13.75 -10.98 13.84
CA LEU A 99 14.05 -10.07 14.95
C LEU A 99 13.61 -10.85 16.21
N ASN A 100 14.52 -11.14 17.15
CA ASN A 100 14.26 -11.93 18.37
C ASN A 100 13.33 -11.19 19.38
N GLY A 101 12.19 -10.65 18.94
CA GLY A 101 11.30 -9.82 19.76
C GLY A 101 11.82 -8.41 20.05
N GLU A 102 12.98 -8.00 19.52
CA GLU A 102 13.53 -6.66 19.74
C GLU A 102 13.03 -5.65 18.70
N HIS A 103 12.14 -4.77 19.13
CA HIS A 103 11.43 -3.81 18.29
C HIS A 103 12.16 -2.43 18.23
N TRP A 104 13.47 -2.39 17.96
CA TRP A 104 14.21 -1.09 17.91
C TRP A 104 15.22 -0.89 16.77
N ILE A 105 15.71 -1.92 16.08
CA ILE A 105 16.75 -1.70 15.04
C ILE A 105 16.10 -1.62 13.65
N ASN A 106 15.99 -0.40 13.10
CA ASN A 106 15.67 -0.20 11.69
C ASN A 106 16.76 -0.85 10.82
N TYR A 107 16.34 -1.73 9.90
CA TYR A 107 17.23 -2.34 8.94
C TYR A 107 17.52 -1.38 7.76
N PRO A 108 18.77 -1.31 7.27
CA PRO A 108 19.96 -1.98 7.80
C PRO A 108 20.51 -1.25 9.04
N GLY A 109 20.96 -2.05 10.02
CA GLY A 109 21.58 -1.53 11.24
C GLY A 109 22.87 -0.74 10.96
N PRO A 110 23.31 0.10 11.92
CA PRO A 110 24.49 0.94 11.75
C PRO A 110 25.72 0.08 11.42
N LYS A 111 26.44 0.47 10.37
CA LYS A 111 27.72 -0.15 10.00
C LYS A 111 28.74 0.18 11.09
N ARG A 112 29.28 -0.85 11.74
CA ARG A 112 30.39 -0.74 12.68
C ARG A 112 31.65 -0.27 11.97
#